data_AF-A0A3C0TSM0-F1
#
_entry.id   AF-A0A3C0TSM0-F1
#
_cell.length_a   1.000
_cell.length_b   1.000
_cell.length_c   1.000
_cell.angle_alpha   90.00
_cell.angle_beta   90.00
_cell.angle_gamma   90.00
#
_symmetry.space_group_name_H-M   'P 1'
#
loop_
_entity.id
_entity.type
_entity.pdbx_description
1 polymer ?
#
loop_
_entity_poly.entity_id
_entity_poly.type
_entity_poly.pdbx_seq_one_letter_code
_entity_poly.pdbx_strand_id
1 'polypeptide(L)'
;MAGLLESILIAAFATLPAVEIALASPLLGLFRALALQSGKSFRLINSKHISDHWKELVLPAYAICMLRASLLLLMWLTGLLGVFMTGLAVGVWVFAGEFPGMEVLQRLDLMLFSFVIAAVYLGARPYIFRHD
;
A
#
# COMPACT_ATOMS: atom_id res chain seq x y z
N MET A 1 -9.61 -11.07 -29.13
CA MET A 1 -8.31 -10.38 -28.99
C MET A 1 -8.46 -8.94 -28.51
N ALA A 2 -9.45 -8.17 -28.98
CA ALA A 2 -9.69 -6.78 -28.52
C ALA A 2 -9.83 -6.63 -26.98
N GLY A 3 -10.69 -7.44 -26.34
CA GLY A 3 -10.92 -7.33 -24.89
C GLY A 3 -9.72 -7.67 -23.99
N LEU A 4 -8.74 -8.46 -24.48
CA LEU A 4 -7.53 -8.76 -23.70
C LEU A 4 -6.56 -7.57 -23.71
N LEU A 5 -6.40 -6.93 -24.86
CA LEU A 5 -5.55 -5.74 -25.00
C LEU A 5 -6.12 -4.56 -24.20
N GLU A 6 -7.43 -4.33 -24.25
CA GLU A 6 -8.11 -3.33 -23.43
C GLU A 6 -7.87 -3.55 -21.95
N SER A 7 -8.01 -4.80 -21.47
CA SER A 7 -7.80 -5.15 -20.06
C SER A 7 -6.36 -4.88 -19.59
N ILE A 8 -5.37 -5.15 -20.46
CA ILE A 8 -3.96 -4.83 -20.18
C ILE A 8 -3.74 -3.32 -20.11
N LEU A 9 -4.31 -2.55 -21.04
CA LEU A 9 -4.18 -1.09 -21.06
C LEU A 9 -4.81 -0.45 -19.83
N ILE A 10 -6.01 -0.88 -19.44
CA ILE A 10 -6.71 -0.43 -18.23
C ILE A 10 -5.87 -0.74 -16.99
N ALA A 11 -5.40 -1.99 -16.87
CA ALA A 11 -4.57 -2.41 -15.74
C ALA A 11 -3.27 -1.61 -15.66
N ALA A 12 -2.60 -1.37 -16.80
CA ALA A 12 -1.38 -0.56 -16.85
C ALA A 12 -1.63 0.89 -16.43
N PHE A 13 -2.71 1.50 -16.95
CA PHE A 13 -3.09 2.87 -16.65
C PHE A 13 -3.34 3.10 -15.16
N ALA A 14 -3.98 2.15 -14.48
CA ALA A 14 -4.22 2.23 -13.04
C ALA A 14 -2.98 1.87 -12.20
N THR A 15 -2.26 0.83 -12.60
CA THR A 15 -1.20 0.22 -11.79
C THR A 15 0.06 1.07 -11.75
N LEU A 16 0.51 1.60 -12.90
CA LEU A 16 1.79 2.32 -12.97
C LEU A 16 1.80 3.56 -12.05
N PRO A 17 0.79 4.44 -12.07
CA PRO A 17 0.73 5.58 -11.15
C PRO A 17 0.59 5.13 -9.69
N ALA A 18 -0.23 4.10 -9.41
CA ALA A 18 -0.41 3.60 -8.05
C ALA A 18 0.90 3.07 -7.46
N VAL A 19 1.71 2.36 -8.25
CA VAL A 19 3.03 1.87 -7.84
C VAL A 19 3.99 3.04 -7.59
N GLU A 20 4.04 4.05 -8.46
CA GLU A 20 4.92 5.20 -8.24
C GLU A 20 4.52 6.01 -6.99
N ILE A 21 3.22 6.22 -6.76
CA ILE A 21 2.75 6.87 -5.54
C ILE A 21 3.09 6.03 -4.31
N ALA A 22 2.95 4.70 -4.39
CA ALA A 22 3.32 3.80 -3.30
C ALA A 22 4.82 3.85 -2.99
N LEU A 23 5.67 3.92 -4.01
CA LEU A 23 7.13 4.03 -3.86
C LEU A 23 7.56 5.41 -3.33
N ALA A 24 6.89 6.49 -3.75
CA ALA A 24 7.15 7.84 -3.26
C ALA A 24 6.58 8.10 -1.85
N SER A 25 5.66 7.24 -1.39
CA SER A 25 5.03 7.36 -0.07
C SER A 25 5.98 6.98 1.08
N PRO A 26 5.74 7.47 2.32
CA PRO A 26 6.54 7.11 3.49
C PRO A 26 6.23 5.71 4.05
N LEU A 27 5.51 4.85 3.33
CA LEU A 27 4.99 3.57 3.83
C LEU A 27 6.06 2.68 4.45
N LEU A 28 7.18 2.47 3.76
CA LEU A 28 8.28 1.64 4.28
C LEU A 28 8.86 2.21 5.58
N GLY A 29 8.95 3.53 5.68
CA GLY A 29 9.38 4.22 6.90
C GLY A 29 8.40 4.01 8.06
N LEU A 30 7.09 4.12 7.79
CA LEU A 30 6.03 3.89 8.77
C LEU A 30 6.02 2.44 9.27
N PHE A 31 6.15 1.45 8.38
CA PHE A 31 6.25 0.03 8.77
C PHE A 31 7.47 -0.22 9.67
N ARG A 32 8.64 0.32 9.32
CA ARG A 32 9.86 0.19 10.14
C ARG A 32 9.69 0.85 11.51
N ALA A 33 9.10 2.06 11.56
CA ALA A 33 8.83 2.75 12.81
C ALA A 33 7.89 1.94 13.72
N LEU A 34 6.82 1.39 13.15
CA LEU A 34 5.87 0.54 13.87
C LEU A 34 6.55 -0.73 14.42
N ALA A 35 7.34 -1.42 13.59
CA ALA A 35 8.07 -2.63 13.99
C ALA A 35 9.07 -2.35 15.12
N LEU A 36 9.80 -1.24 15.04
CA LEU A 36 10.75 -0.82 16.08
C LEU A 36 10.05 -0.51 17.40
N GLN A 37 8.92 0.22 17.37
CA GLN A 37 8.17 0.56 18.58
C GLN A 37 7.53 -0.69 19.19
N SER A 38 6.96 -1.59 18.38
CA SER A 38 6.46 -2.88 18.83
C SER A 38 7.52 -3.69 19.57
N GLY A 39 8.72 -3.78 18.99
CA GLY A 39 9.84 -4.48 19.62
C GLY A 39 10.29 -3.84 20.94
N LYS A 40 10.26 -2.50 21.06
CA LYS A 40 10.56 -1.81 22.31
C LYS A 40 9.52 -2.11 23.38
N SER A 41 8.23 -1.99 23.06
CA SER A 41 7.12 -2.31 23.97
C SER A 41 7.19 -3.75 24.46
N PHE A 42 7.45 -4.70 23.56
CA PHE A 42 7.56 -6.12 23.92
C PHE A 42 8.73 -6.39 24.87
N ARG A 43 9.90 -5.78 24.63
CA ARG A 43 11.05 -5.86 25.55
C ARG A 43 10.76 -5.25 26.91
N LEU A 44 10.02 -4.13 26.96
CA LEU A 44 9.64 -3.48 28.21
C LEU A 44 8.72 -4.37 29.06
N ILE A 45 7.71 -4.97 28.44
CA ILE A 45 6.74 -5.87 29.10
C ILE A 45 7.46 -7.10 29.69
N ASN A 46 8.37 -7.70 28.92
CA ASN A 46 9.11 -8.90 29.34
C ASN A 46 10.26 -8.63 30.32
N SER A 47 10.60 -7.35 30.57
CA SER A 47 11.70 -7.02 31.48
C SER A 47 11.32 -7.31 32.93
N LYS A 48 12.13 -8.15 33.58
CA LYS A 48 12.04 -8.42 35.03
C LYS A 48 12.76 -7.36 35.88
N HIS A 49 13.57 -6.50 35.26
CA HIS A 49 14.35 -5.46 35.95
C HIS A 49 13.58 -4.14 36.12
N ILE A 50 12.40 -4.01 35.52
CA ILE A 50 11.56 -2.80 35.58
C ILE A 50 10.37 -3.12 36.48
N SER A 51 10.09 -2.26 37.46
CA SER A 51 8.93 -2.43 38.34
C SER A 51 7.63 -2.28 37.55
N ASP A 52 6.61 -3.03 37.96
CA ASP A 52 5.33 -3.02 37.26
C ASP A 52 4.65 -1.66 37.32
N HIS A 53 4.83 -0.91 38.43
CA HIS A 53 4.38 0.48 38.53
C HIS A 53 4.98 1.39 37.45
N TRP A 54 6.26 1.20 37.11
CA TRP A 54 6.89 1.93 36.01
C TRP A 54 6.34 1.52 34.64
N LYS A 55 6.01 0.24 34.45
CA LYS A 55 5.42 -0.25 33.20
C LYS A 55 4.03 0.35 32.99
N GLU A 56 3.20 0.41 34.03
CA GLU A 56 1.85 0.99 33.96
C GLU A 56 1.86 2.46 33.52
N LEU A 57 2.87 3.23 33.96
CA LEU A 57 3.02 4.64 33.58
C LEU A 57 3.49 4.82 32.13
N VAL A 58 4.38 3.95 31.65
CA VAL A 58 5.08 4.13 30.37
C VAL A 58 4.39 3.41 29.20
N LEU A 59 3.71 2.28 29.43
CA LEU A 59 3.02 1.52 28.39
C LEU A 59 1.95 2.31 27.61
N PRO A 60 1.13 3.18 28.24
CA PRO A 60 0.15 4.00 27.52
C PRO A 60 0.80 4.92 26.48
N ALA A 61 1.98 5.47 26.78
CA ALA A 61 2.70 6.33 25.84
C ALA A 61 3.13 5.55 24.59
N TYR A 62 3.67 4.33 24.76
CA TYR A 62 3.98 3.44 23.65
C TYR A 62 2.72 3.06 22.85
N ALA A 63 1.61 2.77 23.53
CA ALA A 63 0.35 2.44 22.87
C ALA A 63 -0.16 3.58 21.99
N ILE A 64 -0.10 4.83 22.46
CA ILE A 64 -0.49 6.02 21.68
C ILE A 64 0.45 6.22 20.48
N CYS A 65 1.77 6.06 20.66
CA CYS A 65 2.73 6.14 19.56
C CYS A 65 2.45 5.08 18.48
N MET A 66 2.16 3.84 18.89
CA MET A 66 1.80 2.76 17.96
C MET A 66 0.46 3.03 17.28
N LEU A 67 -0.55 3.51 18.00
CA LEU A 67 -1.86 3.86 17.45
C LEU A 67 -1.71 4.94 16.36
N ARG A 68 -0.96 6.02 16.62
CA ARG A 68 -0.72 7.08 15.63
C ARG A 68 -0.03 6.56 14.38
N ALA A 69 1.01 5.74 14.53
CA ALA A 69 1.70 5.13 13.40
C ALA A 69 0.77 4.20 12.60
N SER A 70 -0.04 3.39 13.28
CA SER A 70 -1.04 2.52 12.64
C SER A 70 -2.11 3.30 11.89
N LEU A 71 -2.61 4.41 12.45
CA LEU A 71 -3.59 5.27 11.78
C LEU A 71 -3.02 5.95 10.55
N LEU A 72 -1.79 6.46 10.63
CA LEU A 72 -1.08 7.02 9.47
C LEU A 72 -0.87 5.95 8.39
N LEU A 73 -0.48 4.75 8.78
CA LEU A 73 -0.33 3.62 7.86
C LEU A 73 -1.65 3.27 7.18
N LEU A 74 -2.74 3.16 7.96
CA LEU A 74 -4.08 2.91 7.44
C LEU A 74 -4.50 3.98 6.42
N MET A 75 -4.30 5.26 6.76
CA MET A 75 -4.61 6.40 5.89
C MET A 75 -3.86 6.32 4.54
N TRP A 76 -2.58 5.96 4.57
CA TRP A 76 -1.81 5.78 3.34
C TRP A 76 -2.28 4.57 2.51
N LEU A 77 -2.57 3.45 3.16
CA LEU A 77 -3.07 2.25 2.48
C LEU A 77 -4.45 2.47 1.85
N THR A 78 -5.38 3.12 2.56
CA THR A 78 -6.70 3.46 2.02
C THR A 78 -6.60 4.51 0.91
N GLY A 79 -5.69 5.48 1.06
CA GLY A 79 -5.38 6.44 0.00
C GLY A 79 -4.87 5.77 -1.28
N LEU A 80 -3.90 4.87 -1.16
CA LEU A 80 -3.39 4.10 -2.30
C LEU A 80 -4.46 3.22 -2.95
N LEU A 81 -5.28 2.54 -2.13
CA LEU A 81 -6.40 1.78 -2.64
C LEU A 81 -7.35 2.69 -3.42
N GLY A 82 -7.67 3.86 -2.90
CA GLY A 82 -8.52 4.86 -3.56
C GLY A 82 -7.94 5.30 -4.91
N VAL A 83 -6.64 5.59 -4.98
CA VAL A 83 -5.94 5.93 -6.23
C VAL A 83 -6.03 4.79 -7.24
N PHE A 84 -5.73 3.57 -6.82
CA PHE A 84 -5.78 2.41 -7.70
C PHE A 84 -7.19 2.14 -8.23
N MET A 85 -8.19 2.18 -7.35
CA MET A 85 -9.60 1.96 -7.72
C MET A 85 -10.13 3.06 -8.65
N THR A 86 -9.78 4.32 -8.38
CA THR A 86 -10.12 5.44 -9.26
C THR A 86 -9.42 5.30 -10.61
N GLY A 87 -8.16 4.88 -10.63
CA GLY A 87 -7.41 4.60 -11.86
C GLY A 87 -8.05 3.49 -12.69
N LEU A 88 -8.52 2.41 -12.06
CA LEU A 88 -9.24 1.33 -12.75
C LEU A 88 -10.57 1.83 -13.31
N ALA A 89 -11.35 2.56 -12.52
CA ALA A 89 -12.62 3.12 -12.96
C ALA A 89 -12.44 4.08 -14.14
N VAL A 90 -11.49 5.01 -14.05
CA VAL A 90 -11.17 5.92 -15.16
C VAL A 90 -10.65 5.14 -16.37
N GLY A 91 -9.79 4.15 -16.16
CA GLY A 91 -9.28 3.30 -17.23
C GLY A 91 -10.41 2.59 -17.98
N VAL A 92 -11.34 1.93 -17.27
CA VAL A 92 -12.51 1.29 -17.90
C VAL A 92 -13.33 2.30 -18.68
N TRP A 93 -13.61 3.46 -18.10
CA TRP A 93 -14.37 4.50 -18.79
C TRP A 93 -13.69 5.00 -20.07
N VAL A 94 -12.36 5.19 -20.05
CA VAL A 94 -11.58 5.69 -21.19
C VAL A 94 -11.39 4.63 -22.27
N PHE A 95 -11.06 3.40 -21.91
CA PHE A 95 -10.65 2.36 -22.86
C PHE A 95 -11.79 1.43 -23.29
N ALA A 96 -12.80 1.22 -22.44
CA ALA A 96 -13.97 0.41 -22.77
C ALA A 96 -15.22 1.26 -23.09
N GLY A 97 -15.22 2.56 -22.74
CA GLY A 97 -16.36 3.46 -22.98
C GLY A 97 -17.56 3.22 -22.07
N GLU A 98 -17.42 2.34 -21.07
CA GLU A 98 -18.48 1.95 -20.15
C GLU A 98 -18.35 2.70 -18.82
N PHE A 99 -19.47 3.10 -18.22
CA PHE A 99 -19.44 3.67 -16.87
C PHE A 99 -19.20 2.54 -15.85
N PRO A 100 -18.07 2.52 -15.14
CA PRO A 100 -17.74 1.41 -14.27
C PRO A 100 -18.56 1.49 -12.98
N GLY A 101 -19.42 0.50 -12.77
CA GLY A 101 -20.07 0.26 -11.48
C GLY A 101 -19.20 -0.59 -10.55
N MET A 102 -19.84 -1.27 -9.60
CA MET A 102 -19.18 -2.22 -8.70
C MET A 102 -18.63 -3.46 -9.41
N GLU A 103 -18.94 -3.65 -10.69
CA GLU A 103 -18.50 -4.76 -11.53
C GLU A 103 -16.98 -4.80 -11.70
N VAL A 104 -16.29 -3.65 -11.61
CA VAL A 104 -14.81 -3.59 -11.66
C VAL A 104 -14.17 -4.44 -10.57
N LEU A 105 -14.81 -4.58 -9.40
CA LEU A 105 -14.31 -5.43 -8.31
C LEU A 105 -14.38 -6.92 -8.63
N GLN A 106 -15.25 -7.33 -9.54
CA GLN A 106 -15.44 -8.74 -9.92
C GLN A 106 -14.54 -9.14 -11.10
N ARG A 107 -13.88 -8.17 -11.73
CA ARG A 107 -12.99 -8.38 -12.89
C ARG A 107 -11.63 -8.92 -12.45
N LEU A 108 -11.58 -10.24 -12.28
CA LEU A 108 -10.36 -10.99 -11.92
C LEU A 108 -9.23 -10.82 -12.94
N ASP A 109 -9.57 -10.64 -14.22
CA ASP A 109 -8.64 -10.34 -15.31
C ASP A 109 -7.85 -9.06 -15.03
N LEU A 110 -8.53 -7.97 -14.66
CA LEU A 110 -7.88 -6.69 -14.34
C LEU A 110 -6.97 -6.81 -13.12
N MET A 111 -7.36 -7.59 -12.11
CA MET A 111 -6.54 -7.82 -10.92
C MET A 111 -5.26 -8.62 -11.26
N LEU A 112 -5.38 -9.68 -12.05
CA LEU A 112 -4.24 -10.50 -12.47
C LEU A 112 -3.27 -9.70 -13.33
N PHE A 113 -3.76 -8.94 -14.32
CA PHE A 113 -2.91 -8.09 -15.14
C PHE A 113 -2.24 -7.01 -14.31
N SER A 114 -2.96 -6.37 -13.39
CA SER A 114 -2.37 -5.36 -12.48
C SER A 114 -1.23 -5.96 -11.65
N PHE A 115 -1.39 -7.17 -11.12
CA PHE A 115 -0.35 -7.85 -10.36
C PHE A 115 0.90 -8.14 -11.23
N VAL A 116 0.71 -8.70 -12.42
CA VAL A 116 1.81 -9.00 -13.35
C VAL A 116 2.54 -7.72 -13.77
N ILE A 117 1.79 -6.67 -14.13
CA ILE A 117 2.34 -5.38 -14.53
C ILE A 117 3.12 -4.76 -13.38
N ALA A 118 2.59 -4.76 -12.16
CA ALA A 118 3.30 -4.26 -10.99
C ALA A 118 4.62 -4.99 -10.76
N ALA A 119 4.62 -6.34 -10.82
CA ALA A 119 5.82 -7.15 -10.63
C ALA A 119 6.87 -6.89 -11.71
N VAL A 120 6.46 -6.85 -12.99
CA VAL A 120 7.34 -6.54 -14.12
C VAL A 120 7.90 -5.13 -13.99
N TYR A 121 7.06 -4.15 -13.69
CA TYR A 121 7.47 -2.76 -13.53
C TYR A 121 8.47 -2.58 -12.40
N LEU A 122 8.19 -3.15 -11.21
CA LEU A 122 9.12 -3.12 -10.07
C LEU A 122 10.46 -3.80 -10.38
N GLY A 123 10.44 -4.90 -11.13
CA GLY A 123 11.66 -5.58 -11.58
C GLY A 123 12.45 -4.81 -12.63
N ALA A 124 11.77 -4.10 -13.53
CA ALA A 124 12.37 -3.31 -14.61
C ALA A 124 12.85 -1.92 -14.16
N ARG A 125 12.18 -1.32 -13.15
CA ARG A 125 12.45 0.03 -12.66
C ARG A 125 13.93 0.30 -12.32
N PRO A 126 14.66 -0.60 -11.64
CA PRO A 126 16.09 -0.40 -11.36
C PRO A 126 16.97 -0.34 -12.61
N TYR A 127 16.52 -0.85 -13.76
CA TYR A 127 17.26 -0.77 -15.02
C TYR A 127 16.92 0.49 -15.82
N ILE A 128 15.68 0.97 -15.70
CA ILE A 128 15.20 2.17 -16.39
C ILE A 128 15.75 3.44 -15.74
N PHE A 129 15.80 3.48 -14.40
CA PHE A 129 16.20 4.67 -13.63
C PHE A 129 17.62 4.56 -13.04
N ARG A 130 18.49 3.69 -13.57
CA ARG A 130 19.87 3.47 -13.07
C ARG A 130 20.91 4.50 -13.53
N HIS A 131 20.48 5.67 -14.01
CA HIS A 131 21.37 6.67 -14.61
C HIS A 131 21.76 7.85 -13.71
N ASP A 132 21.49 7.77 -12.39
CA ASP A 132 21.95 8.77 -11.41
C ASP A 132 22.75 8.10 -10.26
#